data_AF-A0A536KNT4-F1
#
_entry.id   AF-A0A536KNT4-F1
#
_cell.length_a   1.000
_cell.length_b   1.000
_cell.length_c   1.000
_cell.angle_alpha   90.00
_cell.angle_beta   90.00
_cell.angle_gamma   90.00
#
_symmetry.space_group_name_H-M   'P 1'
#
loop_
_entity.id
_entity.type
_entity.pdbx_description
1 polymer ?
#
loop_
_entity_poly.entity_id
_entity_poly.type
_entity_poly.pdbx_seq_one_letter_code
_entity_poly.pdbx_strand_id
1 'polypeptide(L)'
;MLAMLPADAEIAYRLLELRQFIDSLELEYSRLAADFEKSKHWEHQGSNSAIDWMRFHCHMTSNAAADRVAVGERAAEMPASLQAMQAGEIGFA
;
A
#
# COMPACT_ATOMS: atom_id res chain seq x y z
N MET A 1 -20.22 25.37 -22.23
CA MET A 1 -18.85 25.92 -22.40
C MET A 1 -18.05 25.45 -21.20
N LEU A 2 -17.27 24.37 -21.35
CA LEU A 2 -16.39 23.87 -20.30
C LEU A 2 -15.24 24.87 -20.15
N ALA A 3 -15.17 25.57 -19.02
CA ALA A 3 -13.99 26.34 -18.68
C ALA A 3 -12.85 25.32 -18.47
N MET A 4 -11.84 25.34 -19.34
CA MET A 4 -10.56 24.69 -19.04
C MET A 4 -10.08 25.26 -17.71
N LEU A 5 -9.81 24.37 -16.77
CA LEU A 5 -9.18 24.77 -15.51
C LEU A 5 -7.79 25.36 -15.83
N PRO A 6 -7.29 26.28 -14.99
CA PRO A 6 -5.89 26.68 -15.04
C PRO A 6 -4.99 25.44 -15.05
N ALA A 7 -3.91 25.44 -15.85
CA ALA A 7 -3.06 24.25 -16.04
C ALA A 7 -2.44 23.72 -14.72
N ASP A 8 -2.20 24.60 -13.76
CA ASP A 8 -1.78 24.27 -12.40
C ASP A 8 -2.86 23.56 -11.59
N ALA A 9 -4.14 23.90 -11.79
CA ALA A 9 -5.26 23.20 -11.17
C ALA A 9 -5.40 21.77 -11.73
N GLU A 10 -5.20 21.57 -13.04
CA GLU A 10 -5.21 20.21 -13.63
C GLU A 10 -4.09 19.33 -13.06
N ILE A 11 -2.89 19.88 -12.86
CA ILE A 11 -1.78 19.17 -12.21
C ILE A 11 -2.15 18.79 -10.77
N ALA A 12 -2.75 19.71 -10.01
CA ALA A 12 -3.17 19.45 -8.63
C ALA A 12 -4.21 18.32 -8.55
N TYR A 13 -5.24 18.34 -9.41
CA TYR A 13 -6.22 17.25 -9.47
C TYR A 13 -5.56 15.92 -9.85
N ARG A 14 -4.62 15.93 -10.80
CA ARG A 14 -3.92 14.72 -11.20
C ARG A 14 -3.07 14.13 -10.06
N LEU A 15 -2.45 14.97 -9.24
CA LEU A 15 -1.71 14.52 -8.06
C LEU A 15 -2.64 13.83 -7.05
N LEU A 16 -3.83 14.38 -6.81
CA LEU A 16 -4.83 13.80 -5.91
C LEU A 16 -5.30 12.44 -6.41
N GLU A 17 -5.66 12.34 -7.69
CA GLU A 17 -6.06 11.07 -8.32
C GLU A 17 -4.97 10.01 -8.16
N LEU A 18 -3.73 10.35 -8.55
CA LEU A 18 -2.61 9.41 -8.47
C LEU A 18 -2.37 8.97 -7.02
N ARG A 19 -2.45 9.88 -6.04
CA ARG A 19 -2.25 9.54 -4.64
C ARG A 19 -3.31 8.55 -4.15
N GLN A 20 -4.58 8.77 -4.46
CA GLN A 20 -5.68 7.85 -4.09
C GLN A 20 -5.49 6.45 -4.70
N PHE A 21 -5.04 6.39 -5.97
CA PHE A 21 -4.71 5.11 -6.60
C PHE A 21 -3.53 4.42 -5.91
N ILE A 22 -2.45 5.15 -5.59
CA ILE A 22 -1.30 4.57 -4.91
C ILE A 22 -1.68 4.09 -3.51
N ASP A 23 -2.47 4.86 -2.74
CA ASP A 23 -2.93 4.46 -1.41
C ASP A 23 -3.73 3.14 -1.45
N SER A 24 -4.59 2.99 -2.44
CA SER A 24 -5.35 1.75 -2.66
C SER A 24 -4.44 0.57 -2.99
N LEU A 25 -3.44 0.78 -3.86
CA LEU A 25 -2.45 -0.25 -4.23
C LEU A 25 -1.56 -0.63 -3.04
N GLU A 26 -1.17 0.34 -2.20
CA GLU A 26 -0.35 0.09 -1.02
C GLU A 26 -1.09 -0.74 0.04
N LEU A 27 -2.41 -0.56 0.17
CA LEU A 27 -3.25 -1.40 1.02
C LEU A 27 -3.37 -2.82 0.49
N GLU A 28 -3.65 -2.97 -0.80
CA GLU A 28 -3.71 -4.28 -1.43
C GLU A 28 -2.37 -5.01 -1.29
N TYR A 29 -1.27 -4.32 -1.54
CA TYR A 29 0.08 -4.83 -1.37
C TYR A 29 0.34 -5.29 0.07
N SER A 30 -0.11 -4.52 1.07
CA SER A 30 0.02 -4.90 2.48
C SER A 30 -0.77 -6.15 2.83
N ARG A 31 -2.01 -6.27 2.34
CA ARG A 31 -2.81 -7.50 2.49
C ARG A 31 -2.08 -8.71 1.90
N LEU A 32 -1.54 -8.57 0.69
CA LEU A 32 -0.78 -9.64 0.03
C LEU A 32 0.52 -9.97 0.78
N ALA A 33 1.21 -8.99 1.35
CA ALA A 33 2.41 -9.20 2.16
C ALA A 33 2.10 -10.05 3.41
N ALA A 34 1.00 -9.75 4.11
CA ALA A 34 0.56 -10.55 5.26
C ALA A 34 0.14 -11.97 4.86
N ASP A 35 -0.58 -12.14 3.75
CA ASP A 35 -0.96 -13.46 3.26
C ASP A 35 0.26 -14.27 2.78
N PHE A 36 1.25 -13.60 2.18
CA PHE A 36 2.52 -14.22 1.81
C PHE A 36 3.31 -14.68 3.03
N GLU A 37 3.36 -13.87 4.10
CA GLU A 37 3.96 -14.27 5.38
C GLU A 37 3.28 -15.53 5.95
N LYS A 38 1.93 -15.54 6.01
CA LYS A 38 1.16 -16.70 6.47
C LYS A 38 1.41 -17.96 5.64
N SER A 39 1.63 -17.81 4.33
CA SER A 39 1.86 -18.93 3.43
C SER A 39 3.19 -19.65 3.68
N LYS A 40 4.16 -18.96 4.29
CA LYS A 40 5.55 -19.41 4.46
C LYS A 40 6.26 -19.83 3.16
N HIS A 41 5.73 -19.46 1.99
CA HIS A 41 6.30 -19.87 0.71
C HIS A 41 7.73 -19.32 0.50
N TRP A 42 8.09 -18.24 1.20
CA TRP A 42 9.44 -17.68 1.26
C TRP A 42 10.49 -18.70 1.74
N GLU A 43 10.12 -19.74 2.51
CA GLU A 43 11.03 -20.81 2.94
C GLU A 43 11.60 -21.58 1.73
N HIS A 44 10.78 -21.83 0.71
CA HIS A 44 11.19 -22.53 -0.51
C HIS A 44 12.18 -21.73 -1.37
N GLN A 45 12.31 -20.44 -1.09
CA GLN A 45 13.20 -19.52 -1.78
C GLN A 45 14.41 -19.14 -0.93
N GLY A 46 14.59 -19.78 0.24
CA GLY A 46 15.74 -19.59 1.12
C GLY A 46 15.74 -18.28 1.92
N SER A 47 14.60 -17.59 1.99
CA SER A 47 14.42 -16.43 2.86
C SER A 47 14.03 -16.86 4.28
N ASN A 48 14.16 -15.95 5.25
CA ASN A 48 13.78 -16.22 6.66
C ASN A 48 12.41 -15.68 7.07
N SER A 49 11.79 -14.84 6.22
CA SER A 49 10.44 -14.30 6.38
C SER A 49 10.00 -13.64 5.07
N ALA A 50 8.72 -13.26 4.97
CA ALA A 50 8.24 -12.40 3.88
C ALA A 50 8.97 -11.06 3.88
N ILE A 51 9.28 -10.50 5.06
CA ILE A 51 10.04 -9.25 5.18
C ILE A 51 11.41 -9.39 4.51
N ASP A 52 12.13 -10.48 4.81
CA ASP A 52 13.43 -10.74 4.20
C ASP A 52 13.33 -10.92 2.69
N TRP A 53 12.33 -11.68 2.23
CA TRP A 53 12.08 -11.88 0.81
C TRP A 53 11.79 -10.56 0.08
N MET A 54 10.92 -9.71 0.63
CA MET A 54 10.52 -8.42 0.06
C MET A 54 11.67 -7.43 -0.01
N ARG A 55 12.61 -7.46 0.94
CA ARG A 55 13.80 -6.58 0.89
C ARG A 55 14.62 -6.82 -0.38
N PHE A 56 14.81 -8.09 -0.75
CA PHE A 56 15.62 -8.46 -1.90
C PHE A 56 14.84 -8.41 -3.23
N HIS A 57 13.58 -8.85 -3.22
CA HIS A 57 12.79 -9.02 -4.46
C HIS A 57 11.90 -7.81 -4.79
N CYS A 58 11.54 -7.01 -3.79
CA CYS A 58 10.73 -5.79 -3.96
C CYS A 58 11.54 -4.52 -3.69
N HIS A 59 12.85 -4.64 -3.45
CA HIS A 59 13.78 -3.53 -3.22
C HIS A 59 13.35 -2.59 -2.07
N MET A 60 12.78 -3.18 -1.01
CA MET A 60 12.30 -2.45 0.16
C MET A 60 13.35 -2.39 1.27
N THR A 61 13.29 -1.36 2.10
CA THR A 61 14.01 -1.37 3.38
C THR A 61 13.34 -2.35 4.35
N SER A 62 14.06 -2.80 5.38
CA SER A 62 13.52 -3.73 6.37
C SER A 62 12.27 -3.19 7.06
N ASN A 63 12.29 -1.91 7.46
CA ASN A 63 11.17 -1.28 8.14
C ASN A 63 9.98 -1.14 7.18
N ALA A 64 10.21 -0.66 5.95
CA ALA A 64 9.13 -0.52 4.98
C ALA A 64 8.46 -1.87 4.69
N ALA A 65 9.21 -2.96 4.56
CA ALA A 65 8.64 -4.29 4.36
C ALA A 65 7.87 -4.79 5.61
N ALA A 66 8.43 -4.59 6.80
CA ALA A 66 7.78 -4.94 8.06
C ALA A 66 6.45 -4.19 8.25
N ASP A 67 6.40 -2.90 7.91
CA ASP A 67 5.19 -2.09 8.00
C ASP A 67 4.07 -2.66 7.11
N ARG A 68 4.39 -3.13 5.89
CA ARG A 68 3.38 -3.73 4.99
C ARG A 68 2.81 -5.04 5.53
N VAL A 69 3.66 -5.90 6.09
CA VAL A 69 3.21 -7.13 6.74
C VAL A 69 2.31 -6.77 7.93
N ALA A 70 2.74 -5.84 8.79
CA ALA A 70 1.98 -5.43 9.97
C ALA A 70 0.62 -4.79 9.62
N VAL A 71 0.57 -3.88 8.64
CA VAL A 71 -0.68 -3.28 8.17
C VAL A 71 -1.62 -4.35 7.61
N GLY A 72 -1.10 -5.28 6.80
CA GLY A 72 -1.90 -6.36 6.25
C GLY A 72 -2.50 -7.30 7.30
N GLU A 73 -1.74 -7.60 8.36
CA GLU A 73 -2.21 -8.42 9.48
C GLU A 73 -3.34 -7.75 10.28
N ARG A 74 -3.29 -6.42 10.43
CA ARG A 74 -4.25 -5.66 11.26
C ARG A 74 -5.38 -5.00 10.48
N ALA A 75 -5.35 -5.03 9.15
CA ALA A 75 -6.35 -4.38 8.31
C ALA A 75 -7.80 -4.77 8.69
N ALA A 76 -8.04 -6.05 8.98
CA ALA A 76 -9.37 -6.54 9.39
C ALA A 76 -9.85 -5.99 10.74
N GLU A 77 -8.94 -5.52 11.60
CA GLU A 77 -9.23 -4.93 12.90
C GLU A 77 -9.53 -3.42 12.79
N MET A 78 -9.30 -2.81 11.62
CA MET A 78 -9.39 -1.36 11.41
C MET A 78 -10.38 -0.95 10.30
N PRO A 79 -11.65 -1.44 10.31
CA PRO A 79 -12.59 -1.18 9.23
C PRO A 79 -12.89 0.31 9.01
N ALA A 80 -12.87 1.13 10.07
CA ALA A 80 -13.07 2.57 9.95
C ALA A 80 -11.93 3.26 9.17
N SER A 81 -10.68 2.85 9.41
CA SER A 81 -9.53 3.36 8.66
C SER A 81 -9.57 2.94 7.20
N LEU A 82 -9.96 1.69 6.91
CA LEU A 82 -10.13 1.23 5.54
C LEU A 82 -11.20 2.04 4.79
N GLN A 83 -12.33 2.33 5.44
CA GLN A 83 -13.39 3.14 4.85
C GLN A 83 -12.94 4.58 4.61
N ALA A 84 -12.30 5.21 5.60
CA ALA A 84 -11.76 6.57 5.46
C ALA A 84 -10.75 6.66 4.31
N MET A 85 -9.91 5.66 4.13
CA MET A 85 -8.94 5.63 3.03
C MET A 85 -9.60 5.41 1.67
N GLN A 86 -10.61 4.54 1.59
CA GLN A 86 -11.43 4.37 0.37
C GLN A 86 -12.16 5.66 -0.02
N ALA A 87 -12.62 6.43 0.97
CA ALA A 87 -13.23 7.73 0.77
C ALA A 87 -12.22 8.85 0.43
N GLY A 88 -10.92 8.57 0.49
CA GLY A 88 -9.85 9.57 0.28
C GLY A 88 -9.70 10.58 1.42
N GLU A 89 -10.24 10.29 2.60
CA GLU A 89 -10.17 11.14 3.79
C GLU A 89 -8.80 11.02 4.49
N ILE A 90 -8.17 9.85 4.39
CA ILE A 90 -6.81 9.57 4.87
C ILE A 90 -5.99 8.85 3.80
N GLY A 91 -4.67 9.01 3.83
CA GLY A 91 -3.74 8.29 2.95
C GLY A 91 -3.16 7.03 3.61
N PHE A 92 -2.39 6.25 2.84
CA PHE A 92 -1.74 5.04 3.34
C PHE A 92 -0.44 5.32 4.12
N ALA A 93 0.36 6.26 3.63
CA ALA A 93 1.76 6.49 4.03
C ALA A 93 1.94 7.22 5.36
#